data_AF-A0A382PUR5-F1
#
_entry.id   AF-A0A382PUR5-F1
#
_cell.length_a   1.000
_cell.length_b   1.000
_cell.length_c   1.000
_cell.angle_alpha   90.00
_cell.angle_beta   90.00
_cell.angle_gamma   90.00
#
_symmetry.space_group_name_H-M   'P 1'
#
loop_
_entity.id
_entity.type
_entity.pdbx_description
1 polymer ?
#
loop_
_entity_poly.entity_id
_entity_poly.type
_entity_poly.pdbx_seq_one_letter_code
_entity_poly.pdbx_strand_id
1 'polypeptide(L)'
;YWHETRMPNLRLSDDEAKNLTAYLISSTNPEFDAVESIQMSEEALDEIALGWLQKMYPEKEANSRLKNMPFDNKIDYVADKSIRYYGCFGCHNIPGYENAKPIGTELTFEGSKPLNKLDFGYIHDIEHSNYAWFTQKLENPRIFDKGKASQPEDKLRMPNFNFSSEEIEALVTAILSFTEDEVGENLIASNYVNDEMVYEGRKLIKEYNCQGCHIIDGFGGQIADNYNAPEYAPPNLNTQGAKVQPDWLFDFFLEPSIIRPNLQVRMPSFNLTDDEWNAIIRSFQFYDEQPLAFESEFHVSTSTTKYKAGKKLEELGACNNCHFYGTTFPKQGPQTWAPN
;
A
#
# COMPACT_ATOMS: atom_id res chain seq x y z
N TYR A 1 -4.87 1.06 -19.27
CA TYR A 1 -5.51 0.68 -18.00
C TYR A 1 -5.53 -0.84 -17.91
N TRP A 2 -5.04 -1.42 -16.82
CA TRP A 2 -5.08 -2.88 -16.57
C TRP A 2 -6.03 -3.14 -15.40
N HIS A 3 -7.17 -3.75 -15.71
CA HIS A 3 -8.31 -3.92 -14.80
C HIS A 3 -8.05 -4.87 -13.63
N GLU A 4 -7.01 -5.70 -13.70
CA GLU A 4 -6.65 -6.64 -12.62
C GLU A 4 -5.75 -5.99 -11.57
N THR A 5 -5.32 -4.74 -11.79
CA THR A 5 -4.50 -4.00 -10.83
C THR A 5 -5.32 -2.97 -10.08
N ARG A 6 -4.93 -2.69 -8.84
CA ARG A 6 -5.45 -1.56 -8.06
C ARG A 6 -4.92 -0.20 -8.52
N MET A 7 -4.06 -0.17 -9.55
CA MET A 7 -3.52 1.09 -10.07
C MET A 7 -4.66 1.89 -10.74
N PRO A 8 -4.95 3.12 -10.26
CA PRO A 8 -6.00 3.91 -10.85
C PRO A 8 -5.58 4.44 -12.22
N ASN A 9 -6.56 4.90 -13.00
CA ASN A 9 -6.27 5.60 -14.24
C ASN A 9 -5.71 7.00 -13.91
N LEU A 10 -4.40 7.19 -14.06
CA LEU A 10 -3.73 8.47 -13.85
C LEU A 10 -4.07 9.55 -14.90
N ARG A 11 -4.91 9.21 -15.89
CA ARG A 11 -5.41 10.11 -16.94
C ARG A 11 -4.28 10.73 -17.76
N LEU A 12 -3.23 9.96 -18.02
CA LEU A 12 -2.11 10.36 -18.86
C LEU A 12 -2.53 10.39 -20.33
N SER A 13 -2.07 11.39 -21.07
CA SER A 13 -2.09 11.35 -22.53
C SER A 13 -1.07 10.34 -23.07
N ASP A 14 -1.22 9.95 -24.34
CA ASP A 14 -0.25 9.07 -25.00
C ASP A 14 1.17 9.66 -24.97
N ASP A 15 1.31 10.98 -25.09
CA ASP A 15 2.62 11.64 -25.07
C ASP A 15 3.19 11.73 -23.66
N GLU A 16 2.35 11.95 -22.64
CA GLU A 16 2.79 11.87 -21.24
C GLU A 16 3.25 10.45 -20.88
N ALA A 17 2.50 9.44 -21.31
CA ALA A 17 2.87 8.04 -21.13
C ALA A 17 4.21 7.72 -21.82
N LYS A 18 4.40 8.13 -23.08
CA LYS A 18 5.69 7.97 -23.80
C LYS A 18 6.84 8.67 -23.08
N ASN A 19 6.63 9.90 -22.62
CA ASN A 19 7.67 10.66 -21.92
C ASN A 19 8.06 10.01 -20.60
N LEU A 20 7.09 9.52 -19.82
CA LEU A 20 7.35 8.77 -18.58
C LEU A 20 8.07 7.46 -18.88
N THR A 21 7.66 6.71 -19.90
CA THR A 21 8.36 5.49 -20.32
C THR A 21 9.80 5.80 -20.74
N ALA A 22 10.04 6.85 -21.52
CA ALA A 22 11.38 7.26 -21.92
C ALA A 22 12.24 7.65 -20.72
N TYR A 23 11.68 8.39 -19.75
CA TYR A 23 12.36 8.75 -18.51
C TYR A 23 12.72 7.51 -17.68
N LEU A 24 11.77 6.59 -17.46
CA LEU A 24 12.00 5.36 -16.69
C LEU A 24 13.02 4.45 -17.36
N ILE A 25 13.00 4.33 -18.70
CA ILE A 25 14.01 3.57 -19.45
C ILE A 25 15.38 4.26 -19.39
N SER A 26 15.42 5.59 -19.30
CA SER A 26 16.68 6.33 -19.14
C SER A 26 17.32 6.16 -17.76
N SER A 27 16.59 5.64 -16.77
CA SER A 27 17.11 5.25 -15.46
C SER A 27 17.93 3.94 -15.55
N THR A 28 18.91 3.94 -16.45
CA THR A 28 19.92 2.87 -16.56
C THR A 28 20.84 2.94 -15.35
N ASN A 29 21.36 1.78 -14.95
CA ASN A 29 22.40 1.71 -13.94
C ASN A 29 23.68 1.22 -14.63
N PRO A 30 24.60 2.12 -15.04
CA PRO A 30 25.79 1.74 -15.78
C PRO A 30 26.67 0.74 -15.03
N GLU A 31 26.68 0.78 -13.69
CA GLU A 31 27.41 -0.19 -12.88
C GLU A 31 26.79 -1.58 -13.02
N PHE A 32 25.45 -1.69 -12.95
CA PHE A 32 24.73 -2.94 -13.15
C PHE A 32 24.82 -3.43 -14.59
N ASP A 33 24.66 -2.54 -15.57
CA ASP A 33 24.69 -2.88 -17.00
C ASP A 33 26.10 -3.29 -17.47
N ALA A 34 27.14 -2.82 -16.77
CA ALA A 34 28.52 -3.23 -16.99
C ALA A 34 28.88 -4.57 -16.29
N VAL A 35 28.00 -5.12 -15.45
CA VAL A 35 28.21 -6.44 -14.85
C VAL A 35 28.21 -7.47 -15.98
N GLU A 36 29.36 -8.12 -16.19
CA GLU A 36 29.45 -9.22 -17.15
C GLU A 36 28.40 -10.28 -16.83
N SER A 37 27.77 -10.82 -17.87
CA SER A 37 26.83 -11.92 -17.72
C SER A 37 27.49 -13.05 -16.92
N ILE A 38 26.84 -13.48 -15.83
CA ILE A 38 27.34 -14.56 -14.99
C ILE A 38 27.53 -15.81 -15.86
N GLN A 39 28.78 -16.21 -16.05
CA GLN A 39 29.12 -17.47 -16.71
C GLN A 39 28.79 -18.61 -15.76
N MET A 40 27.98 -19.55 -16.22
CA MET A 40 27.57 -20.69 -15.41
C MET A 40 28.75 -21.69 -15.31
N SER A 41 29.12 -22.06 -14.08
CA SER A 41 30.10 -23.13 -13.82
C SER A 41 29.38 -24.47 -13.73
N GLU A 42 29.83 -25.45 -14.49
CA GLU A 42 29.31 -26.83 -14.40
C GLU A 42 29.60 -27.43 -13.03
N GLU A 43 30.76 -27.13 -12.45
CA GLU A 43 31.15 -27.59 -11.12
C GLU A 43 30.23 -27.04 -10.04
N ALA A 44 29.90 -25.74 -10.10
CA ALA A 44 28.97 -25.11 -9.17
C ALA A 44 27.54 -25.67 -9.35
N LEU A 45 27.11 -25.91 -10.59
CA LEU A 45 25.82 -26.52 -10.88
C LEU A 45 25.74 -27.94 -10.28
N ASP A 46 26.81 -28.72 -10.39
CA ASP A 46 26.93 -30.06 -9.83
C ASP A 46 26.89 -30.06 -8.30
N GLU A 47 27.61 -29.14 -7.68
CA GLU A 47 27.64 -28.98 -6.23
C GLU A 47 26.24 -28.63 -5.68
N ILE A 48 25.56 -27.65 -6.28
CA ILE A 48 24.21 -27.23 -5.87
C ILE A 48 23.22 -28.38 -6.10
N ALA A 49 23.26 -29.04 -7.26
CA ALA A 49 22.39 -30.17 -7.55
C ALA A 49 22.60 -31.32 -6.56
N LEU A 50 23.86 -31.64 -6.22
CA LEU A 50 24.20 -32.67 -5.25
C LEU A 50 23.69 -32.33 -3.86
N GLY A 51 23.87 -31.07 -3.40
CA GLY A 51 23.38 -30.62 -2.10
C GLY A 51 21.88 -30.84 -1.94
N TRP A 52 21.09 -30.48 -2.96
CA TRP A 52 19.65 -30.75 -2.96
C TRP A 52 19.30 -32.25 -3.00
N LEU A 53 20.05 -33.05 -3.77
CA LEU A 53 19.82 -34.50 -3.86
C LEU A 53 20.13 -35.20 -2.54
N GLN A 54 21.20 -34.80 -1.83
CA GLN A 54 21.60 -35.39 -0.55
C GLN A 54 20.59 -35.12 0.57
N LYS A 55 19.78 -34.06 0.46
CA LYS A 55 18.64 -33.82 1.37
C LYS A 55 17.50 -34.82 1.21
N MET A 56 17.38 -35.45 0.04
CA MET A 56 16.27 -36.38 -0.28
C MET A 56 16.70 -37.84 -0.38
N TYR A 57 17.97 -38.11 -0.68
CA TYR A 57 18.47 -39.44 -0.98
C TYR A 57 19.76 -39.74 -0.21
N PRO A 58 20.01 -41.03 0.14
CA PRO A 58 21.31 -41.43 0.68
C PRO A 58 22.45 -41.03 -0.27
N GLU A 59 23.61 -40.70 0.29
CA GLU A 59 24.75 -40.14 -0.45
C GLU A 59 25.11 -40.94 -1.71
N LYS A 60 25.15 -42.27 -1.61
CA LYS A 60 25.48 -43.14 -2.76
C LYS A 60 24.45 -43.02 -3.89
N GLU A 61 23.18 -42.89 -3.55
CA GLU A 61 22.09 -42.72 -4.52
C GLU A 61 22.09 -41.31 -5.11
N ALA A 62 22.29 -40.27 -4.28
CA ALA A 62 22.39 -38.88 -4.72
C ALA A 62 23.51 -38.71 -5.77
N ASN A 63 24.70 -39.25 -5.49
CA ASN A 63 25.83 -39.25 -6.43
C ASN A 63 25.51 -40.00 -7.73
N SER A 64 24.85 -41.16 -7.63
CA SER A 64 24.44 -41.92 -8.82
C SER A 64 23.42 -41.17 -9.66
N ARG A 65 22.47 -40.46 -9.04
CA ARG A 65 21.46 -39.66 -9.73
C ARG A 65 22.09 -38.47 -10.43
N LEU A 66 22.98 -37.74 -9.77
CA LEU A 66 23.71 -36.61 -10.35
C LEU A 66 24.50 -37.04 -11.59
N LYS A 67 25.25 -38.15 -11.48
CA LYS A 67 26.07 -38.67 -12.59
C LYS A 67 25.24 -39.04 -13.83
N ASN A 68 24.00 -39.48 -13.63
CA ASN A 68 23.09 -39.89 -14.71
C ASN A 68 22.15 -38.77 -15.17
N MET A 69 22.27 -37.56 -14.60
CA MET A 69 21.42 -36.42 -14.94
C MET A 69 22.04 -35.63 -16.10
N PRO A 70 21.36 -35.54 -17.27
CA PRO A 70 21.81 -34.68 -18.36
C PRO A 70 21.95 -33.22 -17.92
N PHE A 71 22.82 -32.47 -18.60
CA PHE A 71 23.11 -31.07 -18.25
C PHE A 71 21.85 -30.18 -18.22
N ASP A 72 21.02 -30.20 -19.26
CA ASP A 72 19.79 -29.40 -19.32
C ASP A 72 18.83 -29.75 -18.17
N ASN A 73 18.66 -31.04 -17.88
CA ASN A 73 17.84 -31.49 -16.75
C ASN A 73 18.40 -31.04 -15.39
N LYS A 74 19.73 -30.87 -15.29
CA LYS A 74 20.40 -30.39 -14.08
C LYS A 74 20.14 -28.90 -13.88
N ILE A 75 20.16 -28.11 -14.95
CA ILE A 75 19.75 -26.70 -14.93
C ILE A 75 18.30 -26.60 -14.45
N ASP A 76 17.38 -27.34 -15.08
CA ASP A 76 15.96 -27.31 -14.73
C ASP A 76 15.73 -27.73 -13.27
N TYR A 77 16.44 -28.77 -12.82
CA TYR A 77 16.37 -29.24 -11.45
C TYR A 77 16.85 -28.18 -10.45
N VAL A 78 18.01 -27.56 -10.69
CA VAL A 78 18.56 -26.52 -9.82
C VAL A 78 17.68 -25.27 -9.86
N ALA A 79 17.15 -24.89 -11.02
CA ALA A 79 16.23 -23.78 -11.18
C ALA A 79 14.92 -23.99 -10.38
N ASP A 80 14.26 -25.14 -10.52
CA ASP A 80 13.06 -25.48 -9.74
C ASP A 80 13.35 -25.46 -8.24
N LYS A 81 14.45 -26.08 -7.80
CA LYS A 81 14.84 -26.07 -6.38
C LYS A 81 15.11 -24.67 -5.87
N SER A 82 15.72 -23.81 -6.68
CA SER A 82 16.03 -22.43 -6.30
C SER A 82 14.77 -21.57 -6.21
N ILE A 83 13.85 -21.68 -7.17
CA ILE A 83 12.55 -20.98 -7.13
C ILE A 83 11.76 -21.38 -5.88
N ARG A 84 11.75 -22.69 -5.55
CA ARG A 84 11.12 -23.21 -4.33
C ARG A 84 11.80 -22.74 -3.06
N TYR A 85 13.12 -22.72 -3.06
CA TYR A 85 13.90 -22.37 -1.89
C TYR A 85 13.84 -20.87 -1.56
N TYR A 86 13.88 -20.00 -2.56
CA TYR A 86 13.78 -18.55 -2.36
C TYR A 86 12.35 -18.03 -2.38
N GLY A 87 11.37 -18.85 -2.77
CA GLY A 87 9.97 -18.49 -2.71
C GLY A 87 9.60 -17.39 -3.70
N CYS A 88 10.23 -17.37 -4.88
CA CYS A 88 10.02 -16.30 -5.86
C CYS A 88 8.54 -16.14 -6.24
N PHE A 89 7.78 -17.23 -6.21
CA PHE A 89 6.35 -17.27 -6.46
C PHE A 89 5.50 -16.56 -5.38
N GLY A 90 6.10 -16.19 -4.24
CA GLY A 90 5.44 -15.38 -3.22
C GLY A 90 5.22 -13.93 -3.66
N CYS A 91 6.05 -13.42 -4.57
CA CYS A 91 5.93 -12.06 -5.11
C CYS A 91 5.74 -12.02 -6.63
N HIS A 92 6.17 -13.05 -7.36
CA HIS A 92 6.05 -13.13 -8.82
C HIS A 92 5.05 -14.21 -9.24
N ASN A 93 4.23 -13.93 -10.24
CA ASN A 93 3.40 -14.96 -10.87
C ASN A 93 4.28 -15.85 -11.76
N ILE A 94 4.57 -17.07 -11.30
CA ILE A 94 5.39 -18.05 -12.03
C ILE A 94 4.52 -19.26 -12.39
N PRO A 95 4.27 -19.50 -13.70
CA PRO A 95 3.46 -20.64 -14.14
C PRO A 95 3.95 -21.98 -13.55
N GLY A 96 3.03 -22.75 -12.97
CA GLY A 96 3.31 -24.05 -12.35
C GLY A 96 3.66 -24.00 -10.86
N TYR A 97 3.72 -22.81 -10.26
CA TYR A 97 4.00 -22.60 -8.82
C TYR A 97 2.80 -22.03 -8.05
N GLU A 98 1.62 -21.96 -8.65
CA GLU A 98 0.41 -21.36 -8.06
C GLU A 98 0.00 -22.06 -6.75
N ASN A 99 0.31 -23.36 -6.64
CA ASN A 99 0.03 -24.18 -5.45
C ASN A 99 1.31 -24.48 -4.63
N ALA A 100 2.41 -23.77 -4.88
CA ALA A 100 3.63 -23.97 -4.12
C ALA A 100 3.45 -23.50 -2.67
N LYS A 101 4.03 -24.26 -1.73
CA LYS A 101 3.94 -23.91 -0.30
C LYS A 101 4.69 -22.60 -0.04
N PRO A 102 4.13 -21.66 0.75
CA PRO A 102 4.84 -20.47 1.19
C PRO A 102 6.17 -20.81 1.88
N ILE A 103 7.16 -19.93 1.74
CA ILE A 103 8.49 -20.10 2.33
C ILE A 103 8.62 -19.57 3.76
N GLY A 104 7.71 -18.66 4.15
CA GLY A 104 7.65 -18.06 5.48
C GLY A 104 6.74 -18.84 6.41
N THR A 105 6.85 -18.53 7.71
CA THR A 105 5.83 -18.96 8.66
C THR A 105 4.53 -18.21 8.38
N GLU A 106 3.42 -18.89 8.59
CA GLU A 106 2.10 -18.27 8.66
C GLU A 106 2.09 -17.33 9.89
N LEU A 107 1.49 -16.13 9.77
CA LEU A 107 1.52 -15.10 10.82
C LEU A 107 0.17 -14.89 11.52
N THR A 108 -0.94 -15.39 10.97
CA THR A 108 -2.32 -15.16 11.45
C THR A 108 -2.50 -15.50 12.92
N PHE A 109 -1.79 -16.49 13.43
CA PHE A 109 -1.85 -16.92 14.83
C PHE A 109 -0.48 -16.94 15.52
N GLU A 110 0.52 -16.25 14.96
CA GLU A 110 1.90 -16.31 15.46
C GLU A 110 2.03 -15.75 16.88
N GLY A 111 1.18 -14.80 17.28
CA GLY A 111 1.12 -14.27 18.65
C GLY A 111 0.71 -15.31 19.70
N SER A 112 -0.10 -16.30 19.31
CA SER A 112 -0.50 -17.43 20.15
C SER A 112 0.55 -18.53 20.26
N LYS A 113 1.66 -18.44 19.53
CA LYS A 113 2.71 -19.47 19.57
C LYS A 113 3.29 -19.59 20.98
N PRO A 114 3.25 -20.79 21.60
CA PRO A 114 3.85 -21.01 22.91
C PRO A 114 5.36 -20.77 22.88
N LEU A 115 5.90 -20.17 23.94
CA LEU A 115 7.32 -19.84 24.05
C LEU A 115 8.26 -21.03 23.81
N ASN A 116 7.87 -22.25 24.22
CA ASN A 116 8.65 -23.47 24.00
C ASN A 116 8.68 -23.96 22.54
N LYS A 117 7.93 -23.31 21.64
CA LYS A 117 7.95 -23.52 20.19
C LYS A 117 8.82 -22.48 19.47
N LEU A 118 9.34 -21.48 20.18
CA LEU A 118 10.31 -20.52 19.66
C LEU A 118 11.72 -21.04 19.93
N ASP A 119 12.55 -21.09 18.89
CA ASP A 119 13.95 -21.50 19.00
C ASP A 119 14.81 -20.29 19.37
N PHE A 120 15.38 -20.29 20.57
CA PHE A 120 16.28 -19.25 21.08
C PHE A 120 17.72 -19.42 20.58
N GLY A 121 18.01 -20.48 19.82
CA GLY A 121 19.34 -20.80 19.31
C GLY A 121 20.34 -20.95 20.45
N TYR A 122 21.52 -20.34 20.30
CA TYR A 122 22.57 -20.29 21.33
C TYR A 122 22.69 -18.92 22.00
N ILE A 123 21.58 -18.18 22.07
CA ILE A 123 21.54 -16.85 22.67
C ILE A 123 21.04 -16.99 24.10
N HIS A 124 21.93 -16.75 25.06
CA HIS A 124 21.63 -16.91 26.49
C HIS A 124 21.28 -15.59 27.19
N ASP A 125 21.63 -14.45 26.55
CA ASP A 125 21.47 -13.11 27.10
C ASP A 125 20.23 -12.40 26.53
N ILE A 126 19.14 -13.15 26.30
CA ILE A 126 17.84 -12.59 25.91
C ILE A 126 16.78 -13.05 26.90
N GLU A 127 15.86 -12.16 27.22
CA GLU A 127 14.71 -12.51 28.06
C GLU A 127 13.90 -13.61 27.36
N HIS A 128 13.52 -14.65 28.10
CA HIS A 128 12.70 -15.74 27.59
C HIS A 128 11.22 -15.33 27.60
N SER A 129 10.86 -14.44 26.68
CA SER A 129 9.49 -14.01 26.42
C SER A 129 9.23 -13.91 24.91
N ASN A 130 7.95 -13.99 24.51
CA ASN A 130 7.58 -13.84 23.09
C ASN A 130 7.99 -12.45 22.58
N TYR A 131 7.77 -11.40 23.39
CA TYR A 131 8.17 -10.03 23.07
C TYR A 131 9.66 -9.94 22.74
N ALA A 132 10.53 -10.38 23.65
CA ALA A 132 11.97 -10.30 23.45
C ALA A 132 12.44 -11.16 22.26
N TRP A 133 11.83 -12.33 22.03
CA TRP A 133 12.16 -13.17 20.89
C TRP A 133 11.82 -12.50 19.56
N PHE A 134 10.60 -11.94 19.42
CA PHE A 134 10.19 -11.27 18.18
C PHE A 134 10.98 -9.98 17.93
N THR A 135 11.26 -9.19 18.98
CA THR A 135 12.16 -8.04 18.89
C THR A 135 13.52 -8.45 18.35
N GLN A 136 14.17 -9.44 18.97
CA GLN A 136 15.47 -9.93 18.53
C GLN A 136 15.44 -10.48 17.10
N LYS A 137 14.33 -11.12 16.72
CA LYS A 137 14.11 -11.67 15.38
C LYS A 137 14.00 -10.59 14.32
N LEU A 138 13.38 -9.45 14.62
CA LEU A 138 13.26 -8.32 13.69
C LEU A 138 14.55 -7.49 13.61
N GLU A 139 15.26 -7.31 14.73
CA GLU A 139 16.54 -6.59 14.79
C GLU A 139 17.66 -7.33 14.05
N ASN A 140 17.78 -8.64 14.27
CA ASN A 140 18.84 -9.46 13.70
C ASN A 140 18.33 -10.87 13.37
N PRO A 141 17.59 -11.06 12.27
CA PRO A 141 16.91 -12.32 11.99
C PRO A 141 17.80 -13.57 11.93
N ARG A 142 19.09 -13.39 11.60
CA ARG A 142 20.08 -14.46 11.42
C ARG A 142 20.90 -14.78 12.68
N ILE A 143 20.69 -14.05 13.78
CA ILE A 143 21.41 -14.28 15.04
C ILE A 143 21.20 -15.70 15.59
N PHE A 144 20.04 -16.30 15.34
CA PHE A 144 19.67 -17.64 15.79
C PHE A 144 20.45 -18.77 15.10
N ASP A 145 21.18 -18.48 14.01
CA ASP A 145 22.11 -19.44 13.38
C ASP A 145 23.53 -19.33 13.91
N LYS A 146 23.84 -18.29 14.72
CA LYS A 146 25.19 -18.06 15.21
C LYS A 146 25.63 -19.23 16.08
N GLY A 147 26.72 -19.87 15.69
CA GLY A 147 27.28 -21.04 16.39
C GLY A 147 26.63 -22.38 16.02
N LYS A 148 25.58 -22.40 15.19
CA LYS A 148 25.01 -23.63 14.63
C LYS A 148 25.85 -24.14 13.47
N ALA A 149 26.12 -25.44 13.47
CA ALA A 149 26.72 -26.14 12.33
C ALA A 149 25.63 -26.44 11.29
N SER A 150 25.13 -25.40 10.62
CA SER A 150 24.11 -25.50 9.57
C SER A 150 24.74 -25.32 8.20
N GLN A 151 24.34 -26.17 7.24
CA GLN A 151 24.70 -25.98 5.84
C GLN A 151 24.09 -24.68 5.30
N PRO A 152 24.68 -24.05 4.27
CA PRO A 152 24.18 -22.79 3.71
C PRO A 152 22.68 -22.78 3.41
N GLU A 153 22.16 -23.88 2.88
CA GLU A 153 20.77 -24.08 2.49
C GLU A 153 19.81 -24.41 3.65
N ASP A 154 20.31 -24.50 4.88
CA ASP A 154 19.50 -24.67 6.10
C ASP A 154 19.51 -23.42 7.00
N LYS A 155 20.29 -22.40 6.61
CA LYS A 155 20.33 -21.13 7.33
C LYS A 155 19.04 -20.33 7.14
N LEU A 156 18.73 -19.51 8.12
CA LEU A 156 17.63 -18.58 8.12
C LEU A 156 17.76 -17.58 6.96
N ARG A 157 16.65 -17.45 6.23
CA ARG A 157 16.58 -16.69 4.98
C ARG A 157 16.01 -15.28 5.14
N MET A 158 15.31 -15.01 6.24
CA MET A 158 14.71 -13.71 6.51
C MET A 158 15.77 -12.61 6.39
N PRO A 159 15.58 -11.61 5.51
CA PRO A 159 16.52 -10.51 5.35
C PRO A 159 16.46 -9.59 6.57
N ASN A 160 17.54 -8.87 6.82
CA ASN A 160 17.51 -7.76 7.76
C ASN A 160 16.94 -6.53 7.04
N PHE A 161 15.77 -6.08 7.45
CA PHE A 161 15.09 -4.92 6.88
C PHE A 161 15.62 -3.59 7.44
N ASN A 162 16.45 -3.62 8.50
CA ASN A 162 17.00 -2.46 9.18
C ASN A 162 15.92 -1.51 9.72
N PHE A 163 14.86 -2.07 10.29
CA PHE A 163 13.79 -1.32 10.93
C PHE A 163 14.32 -0.45 12.09
N SER A 164 13.69 0.70 12.32
CA SER A 164 13.93 1.51 13.51
C SER A 164 13.36 0.82 14.76
N SER A 165 13.78 1.26 15.95
CA SER A 165 13.24 0.74 17.20
C SER A 165 11.73 0.91 17.31
N GLU A 166 11.20 2.04 16.83
CA GLU A 166 9.76 2.33 16.80
C GLU A 166 9.01 1.42 15.83
N GLU A 167 9.58 1.14 14.65
CA GLU A 167 9.01 0.20 13.69
C GLU A 167 9.00 -1.23 14.24
N ILE A 168 10.08 -1.64 14.92
CA ILE A 168 10.17 -2.96 15.55
C ILE A 168 9.11 -3.09 16.65
N GLU A 169 8.96 -2.10 17.52
CA GLU A 169 7.94 -2.11 18.56
C GLU A 169 6.52 -2.21 17.98
N ALA A 170 6.23 -1.45 16.91
CA ALA A 170 4.95 -1.52 16.21
C ALA A 170 4.71 -2.90 15.58
N LEU A 171 5.72 -3.48 14.93
CA LEU A 171 5.63 -4.81 14.30
C LEU A 171 5.46 -5.92 15.34
N VAL A 172 6.21 -5.89 16.44
CA VAL A 172 6.06 -6.85 17.54
C VAL A 172 4.67 -6.75 18.14
N THR A 173 4.16 -5.53 18.37
CA THR A 173 2.80 -5.31 18.86
C THR A 173 1.75 -5.93 17.93
N ALA A 174 1.90 -5.75 16.62
CA ALA A 174 1.01 -6.36 15.63
C ALA A 174 1.12 -7.89 15.59
N ILE A 175 2.34 -8.44 15.60
CA ILE A 175 2.56 -9.90 15.60
C ILE A 175 1.94 -10.53 16.86
N LEU A 176 2.10 -9.90 18.02
CA LEU A 176 1.53 -10.39 19.27
C LEU A 176 0.00 -10.25 19.34
N SER A 177 -0.63 -9.42 18.50
CA SER A 177 -2.08 -9.33 18.39
C SER A 177 -2.69 -10.36 17.43
N PHE A 178 -1.88 -11.05 16.63
CA PHE A 178 -2.30 -12.15 15.78
C PHE A 178 -2.46 -13.43 16.61
N THR A 179 -3.54 -13.49 17.38
CA THR A 179 -3.85 -14.60 18.29
C THR A 179 -5.04 -15.43 17.81
N GLU A 180 -5.12 -16.68 18.27
CA GLU A 180 -6.28 -17.57 18.06
C GLU A 180 -7.52 -17.11 18.84
N ASP A 181 -7.36 -16.15 19.76
CA ASP A 181 -8.44 -15.64 20.59
C ASP A 181 -9.40 -14.80 19.75
N GLU A 182 -10.60 -15.34 19.51
CA GLU A 182 -11.67 -14.58 18.88
C GLU A 182 -12.18 -13.50 19.84
N VAL A 183 -12.14 -12.23 19.40
CA VAL A 183 -12.81 -11.16 20.10
C VAL A 183 -14.33 -11.35 19.94
N GLY A 184 -15.08 -11.26 21.05
CA GLY A 184 -16.54 -11.36 20.97
C GLY A 184 -17.11 -10.32 20.00
N GLU A 185 -18.23 -10.63 19.33
CA GLU A 185 -18.78 -9.79 18.24
C GLU A 185 -18.86 -8.30 18.62
N ASN A 186 -19.25 -7.98 19.86
CA ASN A 186 -19.37 -6.59 20.35
C ASN A 186 -18.05 -5.80 20.42
N LEU A 187 -16.90 -6.47 20.27
CA LEU A 187 -15.56 -5.88 20.29
C LEU A 187 -14.94 -5.78 18.89
N ILE A 188 -15.59 -6.30 17.85
CA ILE A 188 -15.12 -6.19 16.47
C ILE A 188 -15.24 -4.72 16.03
N ALA A 189 -14.17 -4.15 15.50
CA ALA A 189 -14.14 -2.73 15.12
C ALA A 189 -15.20 -2.33 14.07
N SER A 190 -15.62 -3.25 13.19
CA SER A 190 -16.74 -3.03 12.27
C SER A 190 -18.07 -2.84 13.00
N ASN A 191 -18.23 -3.40 14.20
CA ASN A 191 -19.42 -3.22 15.03
C ASN A 191 -19.33 -1.97 15.92
N TYR A 192 -18.20 -1.26 15.93
CA TYR A 192 -18.07 0.03 16.61
C TYR A 192 -18.86 1.14 15.88
N VAL A 193 -18.97 1.03 14.55
CA VAL A 193 -19.85 1.88 13.74
C VAL A 193 -20.98 1.02 13.20
N ASN A 194 -22.20 1.19 13.73
CA ASN A 194 -23.39 0.43 13.31
C ASN A 194 -23.80 0.66 11.83
N ASP A 195 -23.05 1.46 11.08
CA ASP A 195 -23.29 1.80 9.68
C ASP A 195 -22.23 1.12 8.80
N GLU A 196 -22.60 0.01 8.16
CA GLU A 196 -21.74 -0.81 7.31
C GLU A 196 -21.13 -0.01 6.16
N MET A 197 -21.85 0.97 5.61
CA MET A 197 -21.34 1.81 4.52
C MET A 197 -20.21 2.73 4.99
N VAL A 198 -20.24 3.19 6.25
CA VAL A 198 -19.13 3.96 6.81
C VAL A 198 -17.87 3.10 6.91
N TYR A 199 -18.01 1.84 7.32
CA TYR A 199 -16.88 0.91 7.40
C TYR A 199 -16.31 0.63 6.00
N GLU A 200 -17.16 0.31 5.02
CA GLU A 200 -16.72 0.02 3.66
C GLU A 200 -16.04 1.24 3.02
N GLY A 201 -16.59 2.45 3.18
CA GLY A 201 -15.95 3.66 2.65
C GLY A 201 -14.59 3.94 3.28
N ARG A 202 -14.42 3.70 4.59
CA ARG A 202 -13.12 3.82 5.28
C ARG A 202 -12.11 2.81 4.76
N LYS A 203 -12.55 1.59 4.47
CA LYS A 203 -11.72 0.55 3.86
C LYS A 203 -11.29 0.98 2.46
N LEU A 204 -12.22 1.42 1.61
CA LEU A 204 -11.93 1.88 0.25
C LEU A 204 -10.96 3.07 0.21
N ILE A 205 -11.12 4.07 1.10
CA ILE A 205 -10.20 5.21 1.25
C ILE A 205 -8.75 4.74 1.47
N LYS A 206 -8.56 3.67 2.26
CA LYS A 206 -7.25 3.08 2.54
C LYS A 206 -6.77 2.21 1.38
N GLU A 207 -7.62 1.33 0.86
CA GLU A 207 -7.27 0.39 -0.20
C GLU A 207 -6.85 1.06 -1.51
N TYR A 208 -7.48 2.19 -1.84
CA TYR A 208 -7.16 3.00 -3.01
C TYR A 208 -6.20 4.15 -2.70
N ASN A 209 -5.63 4.16 -1.48
CA ASN A 209 -4.61 5.09 -1.03
C ASN A 209 -4.98 6.58 -1.21
N CYS A 210 -6.25 6.95 -0.98
CA CYS A 210 -6.69 8.34 -1.05
C CYS A 210 -5.90 9.20 -0.04
N GLN A 211 -5.54 8.61 1.10
CA GLN A 211 -4.73 9.25 2.15
C GLN A 211 -3.27 9.48 1.74
N GLY A 212 -2.75 8.84 0.69
CA GLY A 212 -1.42 9.17 0.17
C GLY A 212 -1.36 10.59 -0.42
N CYS A 213 -2.49 11.06 -0.96
CA CYS A 213 -2.61 12.39 -1.55
C CYS A 213 -3.33 13.40 -0.64
N HIS A 214 -4.37 12.96 0.07
CA HIS A 214 -5.25 13.82 0.84
C HIS A 214 -5.10 13.60 2.34
N ILE A 215 -5.25 14.66 3.12
CA ILE A 215 -5.45 14.53 4.56
C ILE A 215 -6.94 14.20 4.78
N ILE A 216 -7.21 13.02 5.34
CA ILE A 216 -8.55 12.52 5.65
C ILE A 216 -8.53 12.01 7.09
N ASP A 217 -9.48 12.45 7.91
CA ASP A 217 -9.59 12.07 9.33
C ASP A 217 -8.28 12.33 10.09
N GLY A 218 -7.68 13.50 9.83
CA GLY A 218 -6.41 13.92 10.44
C GLY A 218 -5.16 13.17 9.96
N PHE A 219 -5.26 12.25 9.00
CA PHE A 219 -4.15 11.41 8.55
C PHE A 219 -3.90 11.51 7.04
N GLY A 220 -2.62 11.39 6.63
CA GLY A 220 -2.21 11.34 5.23
C GLY A 220 -1.70 12.67 4.67
N GLY A 221 -1.76 12.80 3.34
CA GLY A 221 -1.41 14.02 2.61
C GLY A 221 0.08 14.22 2.33
N GLN A 222 0.92 13.19 2.49
CA GLN A 222 2.38 13.29 2.37
C GLN A 222 2.84 13.79 1.00
N ILE A 223 2.05 13.60 -0.07
CA ILE A 223 2.40 14.12 -1.39
C ILE A 223 2.56 15.64 -1.41
N ALA A 224 1.91 16.36 -0.47
CA ALA A 224 1.98 17.82 -0.37
C ALA A 224 3.41 18.33 -0.17
N ASP A 225 4.28 17.54 0.46
CA ASP A 225 5.69 17.88 0.70
C ASP A 225 6.52 18.03 -0.59
N ASN A 226 6.02 17.48 -1.70
CA ASN A 226 6.65 17.59 -3.02
C ASN A 226 6.30 18.90 -3.75
N TYR A 227 5.48 19.77 -3.16
CA TYR A 227 5.04 21.02 -3.77
C TYR A 227 5.52 22.24 -2.96
N ASN A 228 5.88 23.31 -3.66
CA ASN A 228 6.40 24.53 -3.03
C ASN A 228 5.36 25.28 -2.16
N ALA A 229 4.06 24.99 -2.34
CA ALA A 229 2.99 25.64 -1.61
C ALA A 229 1.74 24.73 -1.53
N PRO A 230 0.97 24.76 -0.42
CA PRO A 230 -0.21 23.91 -0.24
C PRO A 230 -1.29 24.10 -1.31
N GLU A 231 -1.39 25.29 -1.90
CA GLU A 231 -2.36 25.58 -2.95
C GLU A 231 -2.10 24.85 -4.28
N TYR A 232 -0.90 24.30 -4.48
CA TYR A 232 -0.54 23.50 -5.65
C TYR A 232 -0.71 21.99 -5.43
N ALA A 233 -0.87 21.58 -4.17
CA ALA A 233 -1.01 20.19 -3.72
C ALA A 233 -2.50 19.76 -3.65
N PRO A 234 -2.79 18.45 -3.52
CA PRO A 234 -4.17 18.01 -3.33
C PRO A 234 -4.81 18.68 -2.10
N PRO A 235 -6.12 18.99 -2.15
CA PRO A 235 -6.80 19.63 -1.04
C PRO A 235 -6.86 18.74 0.21
N ASN A 236 -6.82 19.37 1.38
CA ASN A 236 -7.19 18.74 2.64
C ASN A 236 -8.69 18.39 2.62
N LEU A 237 -9.01 17.11 2.81
CA LEU A 237 -10.36 16.59 2.74
C LEU A 237 -11.01 16.37 4.12
N ASN A 238 -10.39 16.83 5.20
CA ASN A 238 -11.10 16.98 6.46
C ASN A 238 -12.28 17.94 6.26
N THR A 239 -13.39 17.74 6.97
CA THR A 239 -14.59 18.59 6.92
C THR A 239 -15.36 18.59 5.60
N GLN A 240 -15.01 17.74 4.63
CA GLN A 240 -15.70 17.72 3.34
C GLN A 240 -17.11 17.17 3.43
N GLY A 241 -17.38 16.20 4.31
CA GLY A 241 -18.72 15.66 4.53
C GLY A 241 -19.74 16.69 5.01
N ALA A 242 -19.28 17.77 5.64
CA ALA A 242 -20.11 18.92 6.01
C ALA A 242 -20.10 20.09 5.01
N LYS A 243 -19.19 20.09 4.03
CA LYS A 243 -18.99 21.24 3.12
C LYS A 243 -19.51 21.00 1.71
N VAL A 244 -19.40 19.78 1.21
CA VAL A 244 -19.74 19.45 -0.18
C VAL A 244 -21.09 18.78 -0.25
N GLN A 245 -21.81 19.06 -1.33
CA GLN A 245 -23.06 18.38 -1.62
C GLN A 245 -22.75 16.95 -2.10
N PRO A 246 -23.43 15.91 -1.56
CA PRO A 246 -23.18 14.51 -1.94
C PRO A 246 -23.26 14.26 -3.44
N ASP A 247 -24.29 14.79 -4.12
CA ASP A 247 -24.48 14.63 -5.57
C ASP A 247 -23.32 15.22 -6.37
N TRP A 248 -22.86 16.43 -5.97
CA TRP A 248 -21.71 17.06 -6.61
C TRP A 248 -20.43 16.23 -6.42
N LEU A 249 -20.22 15.67 -5.22
CA LEU A 249 -19.04 14.87 -4.93
C LEU A 249 -19.06 13.54 -5.67
N PHE A 250 -20.24 12.92 -5.79
CA PHE A 250 -20.47 11.72 -6.58
C PHE A 250 -20.14 11.97 -8.06
N ASP A 251 -20.71 13.02 -8.65
CA ASP A 251 -20.42 13.42 -10.04
C ASP A 251 -18.93 13.71 -10.25
N PHE A 252 -18.29 14.38 -9.29
CA PHE A 252 -16.86 14.64 -9.32
C PHE A 252 -16.02 13.35 -9.28
N PHE A 253 -16.41 12.33 -8.52
CA PHE A 253 -15.69 11.06 -8.50
C PHE A 253 -15.81 10.25 -9.79
N LEU A 254 -16.96 10.34 -10.46
CA LEU A 254 -17.16 9.72 -11.77
C LEU A 254 -16.28 10.36 -12.85
N GLU A 255 -16.16 11.70 -12.84
CA GLU A 255 -15.35 12.43 -13.80
C GLU A 255 -14.52 13.54 -13.11
N PRO A 256 -13.38 13.18 -12.45
CA PRO A 256 -12.59 14.16 -11.71
C PRO A 256 -12.04 15.25 -12.63
N SER A 257 -12.45 16.49 -12.40
CA SER A 257 -11.98 17.65 -13.15
C SER A 257 -10.96 18.48 -12.35
N ILE A 258 -10.32 19.46 -13.00
CA ILE A 258 -9.45 20.39 -12.30
C ILE A 258 -10.32 21.38 -11.52
N ILE A 259 -10.39 21.22 -10.20
CA ILE A 259 -11.18 22.11 -9.34
C ILE A 259 -10.54 23.48 -9.15
N ARG A 260 -9.22 23.62 -9.31
CA ARG A 260 -8.50 24.91 -9.25
C ARG A 260 -7.41 24.98 -10.32
N PRO A 261 -7.26 26.10 -11.04
CA PRO A 261 -6.28 26.22 -12.12
C PRO A 261 -4.82 26.04 -11.68
N ASN A 262 -4.50 26.28 -10.42
CA ASN A 262 -3.15 26.24 -9.88
C ASN A 262 -2.71 24.85 -9.39
N LEU A 263 -3.61 23.86 -9.33
CA LEU A 263 -3.25 22.50 -8.95
C LEU A 263 -2.24 21.92 -9.94
N GLN A 264 -1.12 21.40 -9.42
CA GLN A 264 -0.08 20.74 -10.20
C GLN A 264 -0.25 19.20 -10.20
N VAL A 265 -1.32 18.72 -9.58
CA VAL A 265 -1.66 17.31 -9.43
C VAL A 265 -3.02 17.04 -10.07
N ARG A 266 -3.14 15.88 -10.71
CA ARG A 266 -4.42 15.36 -11.22
C ARG A 266 -4.89 14.26 -10.30
N MET A 267 -6.14 14.37 -9.82
CA MET A 267 -6.80 13.25 -9.16
C MET A 267 -6.96 12.09 -10.17
N PRO A 268 -6.57 10.85 -9.84
CA PRO A 268 -6.80 9.72 -10.72
C PRO A 268 -8.30 9.40 -10.86
N SER A 269 -8.67 8.69 -11.91
CA SER A 269 -9.99 8.05 -12.01
C SER A 269 -9.92 6.63 -11.47
N PHE A 270 -10.91 6.25 -10.69
CA PHE A 270 -11.03 4.92 -10.10
C PHE A 270 -12.24 4.20 -10.70
N ASN A 271 -12.11 2.90 -10.91
CA ASN A 271 -13.19 2.07 -11.44
C ASN A 271 -13.98 1.45 -10.28
N LEU A 272 -14.55 2.32 -9.42
CA LEU A 272 -15.44 1.92 -8.34
C LEU A 272 -16.89 1.94 -8.81
N THR A 273 -17.70 1.08 -8.19
CA THR A 273 -19.15 1.05 -8.34
C THR A 273 -19.81 2.24 -7.61
N ASP A 274 -21.06 2.53 -7.98
CA ASP A 274 -21.84 3.59 -7.35
C ASP A 274 -21.99 3.39 -5.84
N ASP A 275 -22.17 2.14 -5.39
CA ASP A 275 -22.27 1.81 -3.96
C ASP A 275 -20.96 2.05 -3.22
N GLU A 276 -19.82 1.77 -3.84
CA GLU A 276 -18.50 2.06 -3.28
C GLU A 276 -18.24 3.57 -3.18
N TRP A 277 -18.65 4.36 -4.17
CA TRP A 277 -18.58 5.82 -4.09
C TRP A 277 -19.50 6.38 -2.98
N ASN A 278 -20.73 5.87 -2.91
CA ASN A 278 -21.66 6.24 -1.85
C ASN A 278 -21.12 5.87 -0.46
N ALA A 279 -20.41 4.74 -0.32
CA ALA A 279 -19.75 4.36 0.92
C ALA A 279 -18.63 5.37 1.30
N ILE A 280 -17.81 5.81 0.34
CA ILE A 280 -16.79 6.84 0.59
C ILE A 280 -17.44 8.18 1.03
N ILE A 281 -18.50 8.61 0.35
CA ILE A 281 -19.25 9.83 0.70
C ILE A 281 -19.86 9.69 2.10
N ARG A 282 -20.44 8.53 2.40
CA ARG A 282 -20.97 8.19 3.73
C ARG A 282 -19.91 8.31 4.81
N SER A 283 -18.69 7.84 4.56
CA SER A 283 -17.58 7.98 5.49
C SER A 283 -17.23 9.46 5.75
N PHE A 284 -17.17 10.30 4.71
CA PHE A 284 -16.95 11.74 4.90
C PHE A 284 -18.05 12.39 5.74
N GLN A 285 -19.31 12.11 5.43
CA GLN A 285 -20.45 12.59 6.22
C GLN A 285 -20.35 12.15 7.67
N PHE A 286 -19.99 10.89 7.91
CA PHE A 286 -19.85 10.35 9.26
C PHE A 286 -18.72 11.02 10.04
N TYR A 287 -17.56 11.25 9.40
CA TYR A 287 -16.43 11.96 10.02
C TYR A 287 -16.79 13.36 10.51
N ASP A 288 -17.73 14.02 9.83
CA ASP A 288 -18.15 15.39 10.12
C ASP A 288 -19.52 15.47 10.82
N GLU A 289 -19.99 14.36 11.39
CA GLU A 289 -21.27 14.27 12.12
C GLU A 289 -22.50 14.71 11.30
N GLN A 290 -22.49 14.47 9.98
CA GLN A 290 -23.59 14.73 9.04
C GLN A 290 -24.27 13.46 8.46
N PRO A 291 -24.65 12.46 9.28
CA PRO A 291 -25.10 11.16 8.78
C PRO A 291 -26.48 11.17 8.09
N LEU A 292 -27.15 12.31 7.95
CA LEU A 292 -28.49 12.40 7.34
C LEU A 292 -28.62 13.57 6.35
N ALA A 293 -27.50 14.00 5.76
CA ALA A 293 -27.50 15.09 4.79
C ALA A 293 -28.06 14.64 3.43
N PHE A 294 -29.37 14.38 3.37
CA PHE A 294 -30.14 14.60 2.15
C PHE A 294 -30.54 16.07 2.14
N GLU A 295 -29.77 16.89 1.43
CA GLU A 295 -30.09 18.31 1.30
C GLU A 295 -31.15 18.49 0.20
N SER A 296 -32.29 19.08 0.57
CA SER A 296 -33.26 19.55 -0.41
C SER A 296 -32.75 20.81 -1.10
N GLU A 297 -33.20 21.08 -2.33
CA GLU A 297 -32.91 22.35 -3.02
C GLU A 297 -33.14 23.56 -2.10
N PHE A 298 -32.07 24.30 -1.82
CA PHE A 298 -32.13 25.47 -0.94
C PHE A 298 -32.66 26.68 -1.70
N HIS A 299 -33.95 27.01 -1.49
CA HIS A 299 -34.56 28.20 -2.10
C HIS A 299 -34.25 29.48 -1.33
N VAL A 300 -33.47 30.37 -1.93
CA VAL A 300 -33.11 31.67 -1.34
C VAL A 300 -34.11 32.76 -1.75
N SER A 301 -34.77 33.37 -0.76
CA SER A 301 -35.63 34.54 -1.02
C SER A 301 -34.80 35.83 -1.16
N THR A 302 -34.76 36.34 -2.39
CA THR A 302 -33.97 37.52 -2.77
C THR A 302 -34.53 38.85 -2.24
N SER A 303 -35.78 38.87 -1.78
CA SER A 303 -36.44 40.07 -1.25
C SER A 303 -36.05 40.39 0.19
N THR A 304 -35.46 39.43 0.91
CA THR A 304 -35.16 39.55 2.34
C THR A 304 -34.02 40.53 2.62
N THR A 305 -34.03 41.15 3.80
CA THR A 305 -32.92 41.98 4.29
C THR A 305 -31.62 41.16 4.41
N LYS A 306 -31.72 39.88 4.78
CA LYS A 306 -30.56 38.96 4.87
C LYS A 306 -29.89 38.77 3.51
N TYR A 307 -30.67 38.54 2.46
CA TYR A 307 -30.11 38.41 1.10
C TYR A 307 -29.40 39.70 0.66
N LYS A 308 -30.03 40.86 0.88
CA LYS A 308 -29.44 42.16 0.57
C LYS A 308 -28.16 42.44 1.37
N ALA A 309 -28.12 42.03 2.65
CA ALA A 309 -26.92 42.11 3.47
C ALA A 309 -25.82 41.19 2.93
N GLY A 310 -26.14 39.96 2.52
CA GLY A 310 -25.21 39.03 1.87
C GLY A 310 -24.60 39.63 0.60
N LYS A 311 -25.42 40.26 -0.25
CA LYS A 311 -24.92 41.00 -1.42
C LYS A 311 -23.96 42.13 -1.01
N LYS A 312 -24.23 42.85 0.07
CA LYS A 312 -23.32 43.92 0.51
C LYS A 312 -22.01 43.39 1.08
N LEU A 313 -22.06 42.26 1.79
CA LEU A 313 -20.86 41.57 2.27
C LEU A 313 -20.01 41.06 1.11
N GLU A 314 -20.63 40.53 0.06
CA GLU A 314 -19.95 40.12 -1.17
C GLU A 314 -19.17 41.28 -1.79
N GLU A 315 -19.83 42.43 -1.96
CA GLU A 315 -19.19 43.64 -2.50
C GLU A 315 -18.03 44.12 -1.62
N LEU A 316 -18.23 44.18 -0.30
CA LEU A 316 -17.22 44.67 0.64
C LEU A 316 -16.04 43.72 0.80
N GLY A 317 -16.30 42.41 0.75
CA GLY A 317 -15.28 41.36 0.78
C GLY A 317 -14.61 41.14 -0.57
N ALA A 318 -15.09 41.82 -1.63
CA ALA A 318 -14.63 41.67 -2.99
C ALA A 318 -14.55 40.20 -3.44
N CYS A 319 -15.56 39.40 -3.09
CA CYS A 319 -15.54 37.95 -3.27
C CYS A 319 -15.42 37.56 -4.76
N ASN A 320 -15.95 38.37 -5.66
CA ASN A 320 -15.80 38.24 -7.12
C ASN A 320 -14.36 38.40 -7.64
N ASN A 321 -13.40 38.76 -6.80
CA ASN A 321 -11.99 38.70 -7.17
C ASN A 321 -11.52 37.26 -7.32
N CYS A 322 -12.04 36.33 -6.51
CA CYS A 322 -11.56 34.95 -6.45
C CYS A 322 -12.64 33.90 -6.76
N HIS A 323 -13.92 34.13 -6.45
CA HIS A 323 -15.00 33.15 -6.64
C HIS A 323 -15.75 33.32 -7.95
N PHE A 324 -16.20 32.19 -8.51
CA PHE A 324 -17.08 32.12 -9.68
C PHE A 324 -18.53 32.48 -9.33
N TYR A 325 -19.23 33.08 -10.28
CA TYR A 325 -20.65 33.43 -10.16
C TYR A 325 -21.39 32.81 -11.34
N GLY A 326 -21.78 31.54 -11.20
CA GLY A 326 -22.24 30.73 -12.33
C GLY A 326 -21.16 30.65 -13.40
N THR A 327 -21.43 31.20 -14.59
CA THR A 327 -20.46 31.22 -15.70
C THR A 327 -19.56 32.45 -15.72
N THR A 328 -19.68 33.36 -14.74
CA THR A 328 -18.83 34.55 -14.64
C THR A 328 -17.52 34.24 -13.93
N PHE A 329 -16.41 34.47 -14.63
CA PHE A 329 -15.06 34.28 -14.11
C PHE A 329 -14.68 35.32 -13.05
N PRO A 330 -13.81 34.96 -12.09
CA PRO A 330 -13.28 35.91 -11.12
C PRO A 330 -12.44 37.01 -11.77
N LYS A 331 -12.34 38.17 -11.12
CA LYS A 331 -11.64 39.35 -11.67
C LYS A 331 -10.11 39.25 -11.62
N GLN A 332 -9.55 38.52 -10.65
CA GLN A 332 -8.09 38.36 -10.54
C GLN A 332 -7.58 37.24 -11.46
N GLY A 333 -6.27 37.00 -11.46
CA GLY A 333 -5.66 35.98 -12.30
C GLY A 333 -5.96 34.54 -11.84
N PRO A 334 -5.89 33.54 -12.74
CA PRO A 334 -6.20 32.13 -12.46
C PRO A 334 -5.52 31.53 -11.23
N GLN A 335 -4.32 32.02 -10.89
CA GLN A 335 -3.56 31.61 -9.72
C GLN A 335 -4.23 31.95 -8.37
N THR A 336 -5.21 32.84 -8.38
CA THR A 336 -5.95 33.30 -7.17
C THR A 336 -7.38 32.79 -7.10
N TRP A 337 -7.82 32.06 -8.13
CA TRP A 337 -9.20 31.60 -8.22
C TRP A 337 -9.49 30.53 -7.16
N ALA A 338 -10.64 30.67 -6.51
CA ALA A 338 -11.21 29.64 -5.66
C ALA A 338 -11.76 28.49 -6.52
N PRO A 339 -12.08 27.32 -5.92
CA PRO A 339 -12.80 26.28 -6.62
C PRO A 339 -14.08 26.79 -7.29
N ASN A 340 -14.35 26.33 -8.50
CA ASN A 340 -15.63 26.52 -9.18
C ASN A 340 -16.64 25.49 -8.70
#